data_AF-A0A392TED9-F1
#
_entry.id   AF-A0A392TED9-F1
#
_cell.length_a   1.000
_cell.length_b   1.000
_cell.length_c   1.000
_cell.angle_alpha   90.00
_cell.angle_beta   90.00
_cell.angle_gamma   90.00
#
_symmetry.space_group_name_H-M   'P 1'
#
loop_
_entity.id
_entity.type
_entity.pdbx_description
1 polymer ?
#
loop_
_entity_poly.entity_id
_entity_poly.type
_entity_poly.pdbx_seq_one_letter_code
_entity_poly.pdbx_strand_id
1 'polypeptide(L)' 'MNTKQVKESLKEHAELFAVFASLKLESSEVKMEELPVVCEFPDVFPGDVSDVPPEREV' A
#
# COMPACT_ATOMS: atom_id res chain seq x y z
N MET A 1 27.61 -8.48 -6.52
CA MET A 1 26.72 -7.31 -6.40
C MET A 1 27.26 -6.39 -5.31
N ASN A 2 27.41 -5.10 -5.58
CA ASN A 2 27.94 -4.11 -4.61
C ASN A 2 26.78 -3.39 -3.91
N THR A 3 26.98 -2.94 -2.67
CA THR A 3 26.00 -2.21 -1.86
C THR A 3 25.40 -0.99 -2.56
N LYS A 4 26.16 -0.26 -3.38
CA LYS A 4 25.62 0.82 -4.22
C LYS A 4 24.61 0.30 -5.24
N GLN A 5 24.92 -0.78 -5.95
CA GLN A 5 23.99 -1.37 -6.91
C GLN A 5 22.72 -1.91 -6.25
N VAL A 6 22.84 -2.50 -5.05
CA VAL A 6 21.67 -2.94 -4.27
C VAL A 6 20.75 -1.75 -3.93
N LYS A 7 21.34 -0.64 -3.49
CA LYS A 7 20.58 0.58 -3.15
C LYS A 7 19.89 1.19 -4.36
N GLU A 8 20.58 1.29 -5.49
CA GLU A 8 20.00 1.82 -6.73
C GLU A 8 18.86 0.92 -7.23
N SER A 9 19.03 -0.41 -7.26
CA SER A 9 17.94 -1.33 -7.63
C SER A 9 16.74 -1.25 -6.68
N LEU A 10 16.96 -1.07 -5.38
CA LEU A 10 15.85 -0.93 -4.43
C LEU A 10 15.08 0.38 -4.65
N LYS A 11 15.80 1.47 -4.95
CA LYS A 11 15.20 2.77 -5.26
C LYS A 11 14.40 2.72 -6.55
N GLU A 12 14.97 2.16 -7.62
CA GLU A 12 14.30 1.96 -8.90
C GLU A 12 13.01 1.14 -8.74
N HIS A 13 13.08 0.04 -7.97
CA HIS A 13 11.89 -0.78 -7.68
C HIS A 13 10.81 0.00 -6.89
N ALA A 14 11.20 0.86 -5.94
CA ALA A 14 10.26 1.69 -5.20
C ALA A 14 9.57 2.73 -6.10
N GLU A 15 10.31 3.34 -7.03
CA GLU A 15 9.77 4.30 -8.01
C GLU A 15 8.79 3.62 -8.99
N LEU A 16 9.16 2.45 -9.53
CA LEU A 16 8.28 1.63 -10.37
C LEU A 16 7.00 1.21 -9.64
N PHE A 17 7.11 0.80 -8.38
CA PHE A 17 5.94 0.47 -7.56
C PHE A 17 5.02 1.66 -7.35
N ALA A 18 5.57 2.85 -7.09
CA ALA A 18 4.78 4.07 -6.91
C ALA A 18 4.01 4.45 -8.19
N VAL A 19 4.64 4.32 -9.37
CA VAL A 19 3.98 4.54 -10.66
C VAL A 19 2.87 3.51 -10.88
N PHE A 20 3.15 2.24 -10.64
CA PHE A 20 2.15 1.17 -10.79
C PHE A 20 0.96 1.34 -9.85
N ALA A 21 1.21 1.68 -8.59
CA ALA A 21 0.16 1.97 -7.62
C ALA A 21 -0.67 3.19 -8.04
N SER A 22 -0.03 4.25 -8.56
CA SER A 22 -0.73 5.44 -9.06
C SER A 22 -1.61 5.13 -10.27
N LEU A 23 -1.11 4.33 -11.22
CA LEU A 23 -1.90 3.89 -12.39
C LEU A 23 -3.09 3.02 -11.97
N LYS A 24 -2.90 2.15 -10.97
CA LYS A 24 -3.96 1.34 -10.36
C LYS A 24 -4.97 2.18 -9.57
N LEU A 25 -4.56 3.31 -8.99
CA LEU A 25 -5.45 4.22 -8.27
C LEU A 25 -6.27 5.10 -9.23
N GLU A 26 -5.65 5.54 -10.34
CA GLU A 26 -6.30 6.37 -11.37
C GLU A 26 -7.32 5.56 -12.19
N SER A 27 -7.07 4.26 -12.35
CA SER A 27 -8.09 3.30 -12.77
C SER A 27 -8.99 3.00 -11.59
N SER A 28 -10.09 3.74 -11.49
CA SER A 28 -11.09 3.80 -10.40
C SER A 28 -11.70 2.47 -9.90
N GLU A 29 -11.15 1.31 -10.27
CA GLU A 29 -11.66 -0.03 -10.00
C GLU A 29 -10.74 -0.84 -9.07
N VAL A 30 -9.61 -0.32 -8.56
CA VAL A 30 -8.87 -1.07 -7.54
C VAL A 30 -9.54 -0.89 -6.18
N LYS A 31 -10.46 -1.81 -5.90
CA LYS A 31 -10.99 -2.03 -4.56
C LYS A 31 -9.83 -2.34 -3.63
N MET A 32 -9.73 -1.59 -2.53
CA MET A 32 -8.65 -1.74 -1.55
C MET A 32 -8.62 -3.18 -1.00
N GLU A 33 -9.79 -3.82 -0.99
CA GLU A 33 -10.03 -5.22 -0.65
C GLU A 33 -9.27 -6.22 -1.53
N GLU A 34 -8.85 -5.85 -2.75
CA GLU A 34 -8.11 -6.72 -3.68
C GLU A 34 -6.59 -6.64 -3.53
N LEU A 35 -6.08 -5.76 -2.67
CA LEU A 35 -4.65 -5.70 -2.40
C LEU A 35 -4.22 -6.99 -1.67
N PRO A 36 -3.12 -7.65 -2.09
CA PRO A 36 -2.68 -8.90 -1.47
C PRO A 36 -2.50 -8.79 0.05
N VAL A 37 -1.97 -7.66 0.53
CA VAL A 37 -1.82 -7.38 1.96
C VAL A 37 -3.16 -7.28 2.71
N VAL A 38 -4.21 -6.81 2.05
CA VAL A 38 -5.56 -6.72 2.64
C VAL A 38 -6.22 -8.10 2.66
N CYS A 39 -6.03 -8.90 1.60
CA CYS A 39 -6.47 -10.30 1.55
C CYS A 39 -5.73 -11.23 2.53
N GLU A 40 -4.44 -10.98 2.79
CA GLU A 40 -3.63 -11.75 3.74
C GLU A 40 -4.00 -11.45 5.20
N PHE A 41 -4.52 -10.24 5.47
CA PHE A 41 -4.85 -9.77 6.82
C PHE A 41 -6.27 -9.18 6.90
N PRO A 42 -7.32 -9.98 6.63
CA PRO A 42 -8.70 -9.48 6.61
C PRO A 42 -9.17 -8.94 7.97
N ASP A 43 -8.63 -9.47 9.08
CA ASP A 43 -8.95 -9.02 10.43
C ASP A 43 -8.31 -7.67 10.81
N VAL A 44 -7.26 -7.25 10.09
CA VAL A 44 -6.53 -6.00 10.34
C VAL A 44 -7.10 -4.85 9.50
N PHE A 45 -7.68 -5.19 8.35
CA PHE A 45 -8.28 -4.23 7.40
C PHE A 45 -9.77 -4.55 7.22
N PRO A 46 -10.61 -4.35 8.25
CA PRO A 46 -12.05 -4.52 8.11
C PRO A 46 -12.60 -3.52 7.10
N GLY A 47 -13.52 -3.97 6.24
CA GLY A 47 -14.16 -3.10 5.24
C GLY A 47 -15.04 -2.00 5.84
N ASP A 48 -15.25 -2.01 7.16
CA ASP A 48 -15.93 -0.98 7.93
C ASP A 48 -14.98 -0.44 9.01
N VAL A 49 -14.84 0.88 9.08
CA VAL A 49 -13.96 1.59 10.02
C VAL A 49 -14.74 2.27 11.15
N SER A 50 -16.01 1.90 11.35
CA SER A 50 -16.86 2.51 12.38
C SER A 50 -16.36 2.29 13.81
N ASP A 51 -15.51 1.29 14.02
CA ASP A 51 -14.96 0.92 15.33
C ASP A 51 -13.71 1.73 15.72
N VAL A 52 -13.31 2.69 14.88
CA VAL A 52 -12.19 3.58 15.19
C VAL A 52 -12.62 4.54 16.31
N PRO A 53 -11.86 4.63 17.42
CA PRO A 53 -12.19 5.55 18.51
C PRO A 53 -12.15 7.00 18.03
N PRO A 54 -12.94 7.92 18.64
CA PRO A 54 -12.94 9.33 18.29
C PRO A 54 -11.54 9.95 18.32
N GLU A 55 -11.33 11.01 17.54
CA GLU A 55 -10.09 11.78 17.57
C GLU A 55 -9.75 12.17 19.02
N ARG A 56 -8.56 11.78 19.48
CA ARG A 56 -8.12 12.12 20.84
C ARG A 56 -7.66 13.58 20.85
N GLU A 57 -8.20 14.36 21.78
CA GLU A 57 -7.70 15.70 22.08
C GLU A 57 -6.28 15.58 22.69
N VAL A 58 -5.35 16.41 22.22
CA VAL A 58 -3.93 16.44 22.65
C VAL A 58 -3.70 17.22 23.93
#